data_AF-A0A0C9V388-F1
#
_entry.id   AF-A0A0C9V388-F1
#
_cell.length_a   1.000
_cell.length_b   1.000
_cell.length_c   1.000
_cell.angle_alpha   90.00
_cell.angle_beta   90.00
_cell.angle_gamma   90.00
#
_symmetry.space_group_name_H-M   'P 1'
#
loop_
_entity.id
_entity.type
_entity.pdbx_description
1 polymer ?
#
loop_
_entity_poly.entity_id
_entity_poly.type
_entity_poly.pdbx_seq_one_letter_code
_entity_poly.pdbx_strand_id
1 'polypeptide(L)'
;LLLFHVFCDKQDIVEESRCLANPTLLLAFVAAGASWDSGSIISNSIHGVRAWHLLHGARWAPSQNELAVALTGMARLASASSR
;
A
#
# COMPACT_ATOMS: atom_id res chain seq x y z
N LEU A 1 -3.02 -3.66 6.86
CA LEU A 1 -1.80 -3.92 7.65
C LEU A 1 -1.22 -5.31 7.36
N LEU A 2 -1.96 -6.40 7.60
CA LEU A 2 -1.46 -7.78 7.37
C LEU A 2 -0.86 -7.98 5.96
N LEU A 3 -1.61 -7.65 4.90
CA LEU A 3 -1.14 -7.75 3.51
C LEU A 3 0.10 -6.91 3.22
N PHE A 4 0.23 -5.74 3.87
CA PHE A 4 1.40 -4.88 3.70
C PHE A 4 2.64 -5.53 4.31
N HIS A 5 2.53 -6.12 5.51
CA HIS A 5 3.64 -6.87 6.10
C HIS A 5 4.00 -8.11 5.30
N VAL A 6 3.02 -8.90 4.85
CA VAL A 6 3.26 -10.06 3.97
C VAL A 6 3.93 -9.65 2.67
N PHE A 7 3.53 -8.52 2.07
CA PHE A 7 4.21 -7.95 0.92
C PHE A 7 5.66 -7.57 1.24
N CYS A 8 5.89 -6.87 2.36
CA CYS A 8 7.23 -6.48 2.81
C CYS A 8 8.12 -7.69 3.10
N ASP A 9 7.59 -8.75 3.71
CA ASP A 9 8.30 -10.00 3.98
C ASP A 9 8.76 -10.66 2.66
N LYS A 10 7.89 -10.69 1.64
CA LYS A 10 8.23 -11.22 0.31
C LYS A 10 9.29 -10.41 -0.43
N GLN A 11 9.48 -9.14 -0.06
CA GLN A 11 10.46 -8.23 -0.66
C GLN A 11 11.71 -8.07 0.23
N ASP A 12 11.83 -8.86 1.30
CA ASP A 12 12.94 -8.79 2.26
C ASP A 12 13.12 -7.40 2.91
N ILE A 13 12.02 -6.65 3.07
CA ILE A 13 12.06 -5.32 3.68
C ILE A 13 12.13 -5.49 5.20
N VAL A 14 13.20 -5.01 5.83
CA VAL A 14 13.36 -5.00 7.28
C VAL A 14 12.29 -4.13 7.98
N GLU A 15 11.85 -4.51 9.18
CA GLU A 15 10.73 -3.88 9.89
C GLU A 15 10.91 -2.38 10.13
N GLU A 16 12.13 -1.96 10.45
CA GLU A 16 12.51 -0.55 10.62
C GLU A 16 12.22 0.29 9.37
N SER A 17 12.42 -0.28 8.18
CA SER A 17 12.13 0.36 6.89
C SER A 17 10.64 0.32 6.53
N ARG A 18 9.87 -0.59 7.14
CA ARG A 18 8.40 -0.65 7.00
C ARG A 18 7.76 0.52 7.73
N CYS A 19 8.21 0.86 8.93
CA CYS A 19 7.62 1.96 9.72
C CYS A 19 7.96 3.33 9.16
N LEU A 20 9.09 3.45 8.45
CA LEU A 20 9.44 4.64 7.69
C LEU A 20 8.82 4.68 6.28
N ALA A 21 7.88 3.75 5.97
CA ALA A 21 7.39 3.45 4.61
C ALA A 21 7.46 4.66 3.69
N ASN A 22 8.51 4.68 2.87
CA ASN A 22 8.65 5.76 1.91
C ASN A 22 7.44 5.68 0.94
N PRO A 23 7.08 6.80 0.30
CA PRO A 23 5.97 6.81 -0.65
C PRO A 23 6.10 5.73 -1.75
N THR A 24 7.33 5.42 -2.17
CA THR A 24 7.63 4.38 -3.18
C THR A 24 7.21 2.98 -2.73
N LEU A 25 7.44 2.59 -1.47
CA LEU A 25 7.07 1.29 -0.93
C LEU A 25 5.55 1.12 -0.87
N LEU A 26 4.84 2.20 -0.50
CA LEU A 26 3.38 2.22 -0.50
C LEU A 26 2.81 2.15 -1.91
N LEU A 27 3.40 2.86 -2.87
CA LEU A 27 3.01 2.78 -4.28
C LEU A 27 3.27 1.39 -4.86
N ALA A 28 4.40 0.77 -4.54
CA ALA A 28 4.72 -0.59 -4.96
C ALA A 28 3.74 -1.62 -4.38
N PHE A 29 3.37 -1.47 -3.11
CA PHE A 29 2.33 -2.29 -2.48
C PHE A 29 0.97 -2.14 -3.18
N VAL A 30 0.57 -0.90 -3.49
CA VAL A 30 -0.67 -0.62 -4.23
C VAL A 30 -0.64 -1.24 -5.62
N ALA A 31 0.47 -1.14 -6.35
CA ALA A 31 0.63 -1.73 -7.67
C ALA A 31 0.56 -3.27 -7.64
N ALA A 32 1.22 -3.90 -6.66
CA ALA A 32 1.17 -5.36 -6.47
C ALA A 32 -0.26 -5.86 -6.20
N GLY A 33 -1.07 -5.01 -5.57
CA GLY A 33 -2.46 -5.31 -5.25
C GLY A 33 -3.44 -5.29 -6.43
N ALA A 34 -3.01 -4.92 -7.65
CA ALA A 34 -3.85 -5.04 -8.85
C ALA A 34 -4.27 -6.50 -9.15
N SER A 35 -3.60 -7.47 -8.55
CA SER A 35 -3.93 -8.89 -8.60
C SER A 35 -4.93 -9.35 -7.53
N TRP A 36 -5.33 -8.47 -6.60
CA TRP A 36 -6.25 -8.81 -5.51
C TRP A 36 -7.67 -8.32 -5.84
N ASP A 37 -8.63 -9.24 -5.74
CA ASP A 37 -10.01 -9.11 -6.25
C ASP A 37 -10.89 -8.05 -5.58
N SER A 38 -10.35 -7.15 -4.76
CA SER A 38 -11.15 -6.13 -4.09
C SER A 38 -10.31 -4.91 -3.73
N GLY A 39 -10.46 -3.82 -4.48
CA GLY A 39 -9.81 -2.53 -4.16
C GLY A 39 -10.11 -2.04 -2.73
N SER A 40 -11.22 -2.50 -2.11
CA SER A 40 -11.55 -2.27 -0.71
C SER A 40 -10.53 -2.87 0.28
N ILE A 41 -9.93 -4.03 -0.03
CA ILE A 41 -8.93 -4.69 0.81
C ILE A 41 -7.64 -3.87 0.88
N ILE A 42 -7.23 -3.28 -0.24
CA ILE A 42 -6.02 -2.43 -0.32
C ILE A 42 -6.26 -1.09 0.36
N SER A 43 -7.41 -0.46 0.11
CA SER A 43 -7.79 0.78 0.78
C SER A 43 -7.78 0.61 2.30
N ASN A 44 -8.41 -0.46 2.82
CA ASN A 44 -8.39 -0.76 4.25
C ASN A 44 -6.97 -1.05 4.76
N SER A 45 -6.14 -1.71 3.94
CA SER A 45 -4.74 -1.95 4.30
C SER A 45 -3.93 -0.66 4.41
N ILE A 46 -4.10 0.30 3.50
CA ILE A 46 -3.46 1.62 3.54
C ILE A 46 -3.90 2.39 4.78
N HIS A 47 -5.19 2.38 5.12
CA HIS A 47 -5.67 3.02 6.36
C HIS A 47 -5.01 2.43 7.60
N GLY A 48 -4.83 1.10 7.63
CA GLY A 48 -4.09 0.43 8.70
C GLY A 48 -2.62 0.84 8.77
N VAL A 49 -1.94 0.99 7.63
CA VAL A 49 -0.55 1.46 7.57
C VAL A 49 -0.46 2.92 8.05
N ARG A 50 -1.38 3.79 7.63
CA ARG A 50 -1.46 5.18 8.09
C ARG A 50 -1.66 5.27 9.60
N ALA A 51 -2.58 4.48 10.16
CA ALA A 51 -2.79 4.43 11.61
C ALA A 51 -1.52 3.97 12.33
N TRP A 52 -0.83 2.97 11.79
CA TRP A 52 0.43 2.48 12.33
C TRP A 52 1.54 3.55 12.34
N HIS A 53 1.70 4.34 11.26
CA HIS A 53 2.61 5.49 11.22
C HIS A 53 2.29 6.53 12.30
N LEU A 54 1.02 6.90 12.42
CA LEU A 54 0.57 7.90 13.41
C LEU A 54 0.83 7.44 14.84
N LEU A 55 0.61 6.16 15.14
CA LEU A 55 0.87 5.58 16.46
C LEU A 55 2.35 5.60 16.84
N HIS A 56 3.25 5.45 15.85
CA HIS A 56 4.70 5.42 16.08
C HIS A 56 5.37 6.79 15.92
N GLY A 57 4.59 7.86 15.73
CA GLY A 57 5.11 9.22 15.52
C GLY A 57 5.88 9.39 14.20
N ALA A 58 5.74 8.44 13.27
CA ALA A 58 6.41 8.48 11.99
C ALA A 58 5.67 9.42 11.03
N ARG A 59 6.43 10.24 10.28
CA ARG A 59 5.83 11.20 9.34
C ARG A 59 5.17 10.47 8.17
N TRP A 60 3.87 10.69 8.01
CA TRP A 60 3.14 10.28 6.81
C TRP A 60 3.55 11.16 5.63
N ALA A 61 4.52 10.69 4.83
CA ALA A 61 5.05 11.40 3.67
C ALA A 61 4.18 11.35 2.40
N PRO A 62 3.44 10.28 2.07
CA PRO A 62 2.68 10.22 0.82
C PRO A 62 1.57 11.25 0.76
N SER A 63 1.44 11.95 -0.37
CA SER A 63 0.28 12.82 -0.56
C SER A 63 -0.99 11.97 -0.74
N GLN A 64 -2.12 12.45 -0.23
CA GLN A 64 -3.40 11.77 -0.43
C GLN A 64 -3.73 11.63 -1.92
N ASN A 65 -3.29 12.60 -2.74
CA ASN A 65 -3.56 12.62 -4.17
C ASN A 65 -2.76 11.55 -4.93
N GLU A 66 -1.47 11.36 -4.62
CA GLU A 66 -0.65 10.29 -5.23
C GLU A 66 -1.22 8.90 -4.93
N LEU A 67 -1.63 8.66 -3.69
CA LEU A 67 -2.26 7.39 -3.30
C LEU A 67 -3.59 7.17 -4.02
N ALA A 68 -4.44 8.20 -4.13
CA ALA A 68 -5.71 8.10 -4.84
C ALA A 68 -5.52 7.81 -6.33
N VAL A 69 -4.54 8.44 -6.96
CA VAL A 69 -4.18 8.20 -8.37
C VAL A 69 -3.64 6.77 -8.55
N ALA A 70 -2.76 6.31 -7.66
CA ALA A 70 -2.22 4.96 -7.71
C ALA A 70 -3.31 3.89 -7.51
N LEU A 71 -4.23 4.09 -6.56
CA LEU A 71 -5.40 3.23 -6.34
C LEU A 71 -6.30 3.17 -7.57
N THR A 72 -6.51 4.32 -8.23
CA THR A 72 -7.30 4.40 -9.47
C THR A 72 -6.61 3.65 -10.61
N GLY A 73 -5.30 3.82 -10.77
CA GLY A 73 -4.51 3.10 -11.77
C GLY A 73 -4.56 1.59 -11.56
N MET A 74 -4.37 1.14 -10.31
CA MET A 74 -4.48 -0.26 -9.94
C MET A 74 -5.87 -0.84 -10.24
N ALA A 75 -6.95 -0.16 -9.87
CA ALA A 75 -8.31 -0.63 -10.15
C ALA A 75 -8.57 -0.81 -11.67
N ARG A 76 -8.00 0.07 -12.49
CA ARG A 76 -8.05 -0.05 -13.96
C ARG A 76 -7.24 -1.25 -14.47
N LEU A 77 -6.05 -1.48 -13.92
CA LEU A 77 -5.22 -2.64 -14.30
C LEU A 77 -5.86 -3.97 -13.89
N ALA A 78 -6.44 -4.05 -12.69
CA ALA A 78 -7.16 -5.23 -12.21
C ALA A 78 -8.35 -5.59 -13.13
N SER A 79 -9.14 -4.59 -13.53
CA SER A 79 -10.28 -4.79 -14.43
C SER A 79 -9.90 -5.11 -15.89
N ALA A 80 -8.67 -4.76 -16.31
CA ALA A 80 -8.11 -5.16 -17.60
C ALA A 80 -7.52 -6.59 -17.59
N SER A 81 -6.95 -7.01 -16.46
CA SER A 81 -6.35 -8.34 -16.30
C SER A 81 -7.38 -9.46 -16.08
N SER A 82 -8.61 -9.12 -15.69
CA SER A 82 -9.72 -10.06 -15.48
C SER A 82 -10.51 -10.37 -16.77
N ARG A 83 -10.00 -10.01 -17.95
CA ARG A 83 -10.72 -10.09 -19.22
C ARG A 83 -9.91 -10.83 -20.30
#